data_AF-A0A7S2AF45-F1
#
_entry.id   AF-A0A7S2AF45-F1
#
_cell.length_a   1.000
_cell.length_b   1.000
_cell.length_c   1.000
_cell.angle_alpha   90.00
_cell.angle_beta   90.00
_cell.angle_gamma   90.00
#
_symmetry.space_group_name_H-M   'P 1'
#
loop_
_entity.id
_entity.type
_entity.pdbx_description
1 polymer ?
#
loop_
_entity_poly.entity_id
_entity_poly.type
_entity_poly.pdbx_seq_one_letter_code
_entity_poly.pdbx_strand_id
1 'polypeptide(L)'
;MPLSRLGLVALVANASLEAASALHRSLASDAPVDAEGDLAGAAAQAPASLLSLRAGEARLSELTGEGDWSAQAPELFHVEEWEEEPVEKVEKLEPGCECLNYTDVYDNRSVRCGDSFEVPGVTNCMFFYKRLNSNWCWNIPRKDMKKDEGQWCYVSLECKQLDGGARVGKAPVNWKRCREHRDPMTRFKSVKKLALWAKKHDFDLQDVLTLAYSRFYGQWWEQLKEYIEPGKRFNLTAMPEKWRTQIEDIMMYGPRTYFPTGSGQGAQAVIENFKVYYMTENKQWTHGKGWHDKYVHPFKMTQVVLKKEG
;
A
#
# COMPACT_ATOMS: atom_id res chain seq x y z
N MET A 1 -4.65 -14.97 -70.62
CA MET A 1 -5.88 -14.21 -70.28
C MET A 1 -6.54 -14.94 -69.12
N PRO A 2 -7.02 -14.31 -68.02
CA PRO A 2 -6.97 -12.90 -67.61
C PRO A 2 -5.99 -12.64 -66.45
N LEU A 3 -5.80 -11.34 -66.18
CA LEU A 3 -4.86 -10.72 -65.24
C LEU A 3 -5.31 -10.83 -63.78
N SER A 4 -4.38 -11.19 -62.89
CA SER A 4 -4.53 -11.03 -61.44
C SER A 4 -4.04 -9.64 -61.01
N ARG A 5 -4.94 -8.87 -60.39
CA ARG A 5 -4.63 -7.65 -59.64
C ARG A 5 -4.40 -8.03 -58.18
N LEU A 6 -3.19 -7.84 -57.68
CA LEU A 6 -2.92 -7.59 -56.25
C LEU A 6 -1.54 -6.93 -56.16
N GLY A 7 -1.52 -5.63 -55.92
CA GLY A 7 -0.31 -4.85 -55.74
C GLY A 7 -0.61 -3.58 -54.95
N LEU A 8 0.22 -3.34 -53.94
CA LEU A 8 0.45 -2.10 -53.20
C LEU A 8 -0.65 -1.62 -52.24
N VAL A 9 -0.48 -1.93 -50.95
CA VAL A 9 -0.65 -0.95 -49.87
C VAL A 9 0.51 -1.10 -48.88
N ALA A 10 1.56 -0.31 -49.09
CA ALA A 10 2.62 -0.07 -48.12
C ALA A 10 3.12 1.36 -48.35
N LEU A 11 2.75 2.29 -47.47
CA LEU A 11 3.35 3.60 -47.20
C LEU A 11 2.28 4.49 -46.55
N VAL A 12 2.33 4.68 -45.23
CA VAL A 12 2.25 5.97 -44.50
C VAL A 12 2.39 5.65 -43.01
N ALA A 13 3.61 5.72 -42.48
CA ALA A 13 3.86 5.89 -41.04
C ALA A 13 5.34 6.25 -40.81
N ASN A 14 5.75 7.45 -41.22
CA ASN A 14 7.01 8.02 -40.75
C ASN A 14 7.01 9.55 -40.95
N ALA A 15 6.39 10.27 -40.03
CA ALA A 15 6.54 11.73 -39.86
C ALA A 15 5.75 12.20 -38.62
N SER A 16 6.24 11.93 -37.41
CA SER A 16 5.74 12.61 -36.19
C SER A 16 6.67 12.53 -34.97
N LEU A 17 7.97 12.28 -35.14
CA LEU A 17 8.90 12.15 -34.00
C LEU A 17 10.00 13.22 -33.90
N GLU A 18 10.03 14.24 -34.78
CA GLU A 18 11.09 15.27 -34.74
C GLU A 18 10.66 16.64 -34.18
N ALA A 19 9.39 16.84 -33.82
CA ALA A 19 8.92 18.14 -33.31
C ALA A 19 9.06 18.34 -31.78
N ALA A 20 9.46 17.32 -31.03
CA ALA A 20 9.46 17.37 -29.55
C ALA A 20 10.82 17.75 -28.91
N SER A 21 11.89 17.93 -29.69
CA SER A 21 13.24 18.13 -29.14
C SER A 21 13.78 19.57 -29.22
N ALA A 22 12.95 20.55 -29.63
CA ALA A 22 13.40 21.93 -29.86
C ALA A 22 12.87 22.98 -28.85
N LEU A 23 12.13 22.59 -27.81
CA LEU A 23 11.54 23.54 -26.84
C LEU A 23 12.13 23.48 -25.42
N HIS A 24 13.42 23.14 -25.30
CA HIS A 24 14.12 23.07 -24.00
C HIS A 24 15.49 23.76 -23.97
N ARG A 25 15.65 24.82 -24.78
CA ARG A 25 16.79 25.75 -24.67
C ARG A 25 16.31 27.19 -24.85
N SER A 26 15.74 27.80 -23.81
CA SER A 26 15.65 29.27 -23.72
C SER A 26 15.18 29.79 -22.35
N LEU A 27 15.68 29.28 -21.22
CA LEU A 27 15.55 29.98 -19.94
C LEU A 27 16.76 29.68 -19.05
N ALA A 28 17.88 30.31 -19.39
CA ALA A 28 18.98 30.57 -18.47
C ALA A 28 19.39 32.03 -18.72
N SER A 29 18.86 32.93 -17.90
CA SER A 29 19.33 34.31 -17.82
C SER A 29 19.62 34.62 -16.36
N ASP A 30 20.88 34.99 -16.14
CA ASP A 30 21.45 35.50 -14.92
C ASP A 30 20.65 36.67 -14.32
N ALA A 31 20.50 36.67 -13.00
CA ALA A 31 20.21 37.88 -12.23
C ALA A 31 20.97 37.83 -10.90
N PRO A 32 21.64 38.93 -10.50
CA PRO A 32 22.47 39.00 -9.31
C PRO A 32 21.66 39.17 -8.02
N VAL A 33 22.19 38.58 -6.96
CA VAL A 33 21.72 38.70 -5.57
C VAL A 33 22.40 39.93 -4.97
N ASP A 34 21.64 40.96 -4.64
CA ASP A 34 22.00 42.01 -3.68
C ASP A 34 20.73 42.73 -3.22
N ALA A 35 20.43 42.66 -1.92
CA ALA A 35 19.81 43.72 -1.11
C ALA A 35 19.48 43.19 0.29
N GLU A 36 20.35 43.52 1.25
CA GLU A 36 20.00 43.62 2.66
C GLU A 36 18.96 44.72 2.84
N GLY A 37 17.90 44.44 3.62
CA GLY A 37 16.84 45.38 3.92
C GLY A 37 16.26 45.11 5.30
N ASP A 38 16.75 45.87 6.28
CA ASP A 38 16.20 46.02 7.62
C ASP A 38 14.72 46.42 7.60
N LEU A 39 13.87 45.68 8.31
CA LEU A 39 12.56 46.15 8.76
C LEU A 39 12.32 45.75 10.21
N ALA A 40 12.70 46.67 11.10
CA ALA A 40 12.20 46.74 12.46
C ALA A 40 10.82 47.41 12.48
N GLY A 41 9.93 46.88 13.34
CA GLY A 41 8.84 47.65 13.94
C GLY A 41 7.43 47.36 13.43
N ALA A 42 6.63 46.70 14.28
CA ALA A 42 5.31 47.18 14.70
C ALA A 42 4.68 46.18 15.69
N ALA A 43 4.81 46.48 16.98
CA ALA A 43 3.97 45.89 18.02
C ALA A 43 2.64 46.65 18.04
N ALA A 44 1.54 45.97 17.70
CA ALA A 44 0.19 46.50 17.85
C ALA A 44 -0.61 45.62 18.82
N GLN A 45 -1.15 46.29 19.84
CA GLN A 45 -1.97 45.78 20.92
C GLN A 45 -3.29 45.21 20.41
N ALA A 46 -3.70 44.04 20.91
CA ALA A 46 -5.06 43.52 20.76
C ALA A 46 -5.81 43.68 22.10
N PRO A 47 -7.05 44.22 22.11
CA PRO A 47 -7.82 44.35 23.32
C PRO A 47 -8.49 43.03 23.72
N ALA A 48 -8.45 42.78 25.02
CA ALA A 48 -9.24 41.77 25.70
C ALA A 48 -10.73 42.15 25.64
N SER A 49 -11.58 41.25 25.13
CA SER A 49 -13.00 41.11 25.50
C SER A 49 -13.63 39.96 24.72
N LEU A 50 -13.91 38.83 25.38
CA LEU A 50 -15.07 38.00 25.04
C LEU A 50 -15.43 37.12 26.24
N LEU A 51 -16.43 37.61 26.97
CA LEU A 51 -17.21 36.91 27.98
C LEU A 51 -18.16 35.91 27.31
N SER A 52 -18.20 34.70 27.87
CA SER A 52 -19.39 33.89 28.11
C SER A 52 -20.30 33.54 26.91
N LEU A 53 -20.15 32.31 26.40
CA LEU A 53 -21.26 31.52 25.86
C LEU A 53 -21.17 30.05 26.33
N ARG A 54 -21.94 29.78 27.39
CA ARG A 54 -22.83 28.63 27.63
C ARG A 54 -22.37 27.23 27.19
N ALA A 55 -22.04 26.45 28.22
CA ALA A 55 -22.57 25.12 28.54
C ALA A 55 -23.48 24.47 27.47
N GLY A 56 -22.96 23.40 26.86
CA GLY A 56 -23.72 22.54 25.96
C GLY A 56 -22.95 21.32 25.43
N GLU A 57 -21.92 20.84 26.14
CA GLU A 57 -21.15 19.65 25.75
C GLU A 57 -21.28 18.56 26.82
N ALA A 58 -22.46 17.95 26.89
CA ALA A 58 -22.64 16.69 27.61
C ALA A 58 -23.82 15.94 26.99
N ARG A 59 -23.54 15.12 25.97
CA ARG A 59 -24.29 13.91 25.51
C ARG A 59 -24.07 13.60 24.03
N LEU A 60 -22.81 13.48 23.60
CA LEU A 60 -22.50 12.86 22.30
C LEU A 60 -21.39 11.80 22.38
N SER A 61 -21.07 11.31 23.58
CA SER A 61 -20.04 10.28 23.82
C SER A 61 -20.62 8.89 24.10
N GLU A 62 -21.94 8.71 24.14
CA GLU A 62 -22.59 7.43 24.48
C GLU A 62 -23.22 6.69 23.28
N LEU A 63 -23.17 7.24 22.06
CA LEU A 63 -23.84 6.66 20.88
C LEU A 63 -22.91 6.26 19.73
N THR A 64 -21.62 6.55 19.81
CA THR A 64 -20.63 6.00 18.90
C THR A 64 -19.89 4.89 19.62
N GLY A 65 -20.03 3.64 19.17
CA GLY A 65 -19.23 2.51 19.64
C GLY A 65 -17.76 2.64 19.20
N GLU A 66 -17.16 3.79 19.40
CA GLU A 66 -15.77 4.12 19.09
C GLU A 66 -14.88 3.63 20.22
N GLY A 67 -14.66 2.32 20.27
CA GLY A 67 -13.66 1.73 21.15
C GLY A 67 -12.27 2.28 20.82
N ASP A 68 -11.61 2.91 21.79
CA ASP A 68 -10.20 3.24 21.69
C ASP A 68 -9.33 1.99 21.88
N TRP A 69 -9.02 1.33 20.77
CA TRP A 69 -8.22 0.10 20.69
C TRP A 69 -6.82 0.19 21.34
N SER A 70 -6.32 1.39 21.62
CA SER A 70 -4.96 1.59 22.13
C SER A 70 -4.84 1.52 23.66
N ALA A 71 -5.90 1.85 24.40
CA ALA A 71 -5.87 1.95 25.87
C ALA A 71 -6.31 0.67 26.62
N GLN A 72 -6.91 -0.31 25.92
CA GLN A 72 -7.40 -1.58 26.50
C GLN A 72 -6.54 -2.80 26.12
N ALA A 73 -5.33 -2.56 25.62
CA ALA A 73 -4.55 -3.55 24.88
C ALA A 73 -3.87 -4.72 25.63
N PRO A 74 -3.73 -4.80 26.97
CA PRO A 74 -3.11 -5.98 27.57
C PRO A 74 -4.05 -7.17 27.80
N GLU A 75 -5.36 -6.98 27.99
CA GLU A 75 -6.27 -8.10 28.35
C GLU A 75 -7.23 -8.56 27.24
N LEU A 76 -7.50 -7.75 26.22
CA LEU A 76 -8.52 -8.07 25.20
C LEU A 76 -7.98 -8.71 23.92
N PHE A 77 -6.69 -9.03 23.87
CA PHE A 77 -6.17 -10.02 22.92
C PHE A 77 -6.08 -11.36 23.62
N HIS A 78 -7.22 -11.92 24.00
CA HIS A 78 -7.34 -13.36 23.81
C HIS A 78 -7.15 -13.55 22.31
N VAL A 79 -5.93 -13.89 21.92
CA VAL A 79 -5.67 -14.44 20.60
C VAL A 79 -6.47 -15.73 20.63
N GLU A 80 -7.75 -15.66 20.27
CA GLU A 80 -8.47 -16.83 19.79
C GLU A 80 -7.50 -17.45 18.81
N GLU A 81 -7.03 -18.65 19.16
CA GLU A 81 -6.17 -19.43 18.30
C GLU A 81 -7.00 -19.69 17.06
N TRP A 82 -6.86 -18.82 16.06
CA TRP A 82 -7.58 -18.93 14.81
C TRP A 82 -7.05 -20.21 14.17
N GLU A 83 -7.85 -21.28 14.26
CA GLU A 83 -7.58 -22.52 13.55
C GLU A 83 -7.40 -22.14 12.08
N GLU A 84 -6.18 -22.32 11.56
CA GLU A 84 -5.93 -22.08 10.15
C GLU A 84 -6.85 -23.04 9.39
N GLU A 85 -7.74 -22.50 8.55
CA GLU A 85 -8.63 -23.33 7.74
C GLU A 85 -7.80 -24.42 7.06
N PRO A 86 -8.28 -25.68 7.06
CA PRO A 86 -7.52 -26.82 6.57
C PRO A 86 -7.07 -26.52 5.15
N VAL A 87 -5.76 -26.28 4.99
CA VAL A 87 -5.17 -25.94 3.71
C VAL A 87 -5.36 -27.16 2.82
N GLU A 88 -6.06 -26.97 1.69
CA GLU A 88 -6.19 -27.96 0.64
C GLU A 88 -4.80 -28.50 0.27
N LYS A 89 -4.69 -29.78 -0.11
CA LYS A 89 -3.41 -30.46 -0.33
C LYS A 89 -2.44 -29.60 -1.15
N VAL A 90 -1.43 -29.04 -0.47
CA VAL A 90 -0.40 -28.21 -1.10
C VAL A 90 0.38 -29.07 -2.08
N GLU A 91 0.37 -28.69 -3.35
CA GLU A 91 1.19 -29.35 -4.36
C GLU A 91 2.66 -29.25 -3.95
N LYS A 92 3.35 -30.40 -3.88
CA LYS A 92 4.75 -30.44 -3.47
C LYS A 92 5.59 -29.55 -4.39
N LEU A 93 6.37 -28.65 -3.81
CA LEU A 93 7.31 -27.80 -4.54
C LEU A 93 8.50 -28.63 -5.03
N GLU A 94 9.03 -28.29 -6.21
CA GLU A 94 10.32 -28.81 -6.65
C GLU A 94 11.43 -28.37 -5.68
N PRO A 95 12.47 -29.19 -5.46
CA PRO A 95 13.60 -28.82 -4.63
C PRO A 95 14.19 -27.46 -5.01
N GLY A 96 14.38 -26.59 -4.01
CA GLY A 96 14.93 -25.26 -4.21
C GLY A 96 13.94 -24.19 -4.68
N CYS A 97 12.69 -24.54 -5.00
CA CYS A 97 11.64 -23.59 -5.40
C CYS A 97 10.81 -23.04 -4.23
N GLU A 98 11.13 -23.44 -3.00
CA GLU A 98 10.61 -22.79 -1.80
C GLU A 98 11.12 -21.35 -1.71
N CYS A 99 10.24 -20.44 -1.32
CA CYS A 99 10.64 -19.06 -1.10
C CYS A 99 11.71 -19.00 -0.01
N LEU A 100 12.80 -18.29 -0.31
CA LEU A 100 13.89 -18.03 0.61
C LEU A 100 13.53 -16.92 1.59
N ASN A 101 14.15 -16.96 2.75
CA ASN A 101 14.04 -15.88 3.73
C ASN A 101 14.71 -14.61 3.20
N TYR A 102 14.02 -13.46 3.21
CA TYR A 102 14.58 -12.23 2.63
C TYR A 102 15.84 -11.77 3.36
N THR A 103 15.87 -11.77 4.70
CA THR A 103 17.07 -11.41 5.46
C THR A 103 18.27 -12.29 5.10
N ASP A 104 18.10 -13.62 4.98
CA ASP A 104 19.17 -14.52 4.49
C ASP A 104 19.66 -14.15 3.10
N VAL A 105 18.74 -13.82 2.18
CA VAL A 105 19.08 -13.47 0.80
C VAL A 105 19.93 -12.20 0.74
N TYR A 106 19.59 -11.17 1.51
CA TYR A 106 20.37 -9.93 1.53
C TYR A 106 21.70 -10.09 2.28
N ASP A 107 21.72 -10.82 3.40
CA ASP A 107 22.92 -10.91 4.24
C ASP A 107 23.94 -11.90 3.66
N ASN A 108 23.48 -13.03 3.12
CA ASN A 108 24.35 -14.15 2.76
C ASN A 108 24.42 -14.42 1.24
N ARG A 109 23.48 -13.90 0.44
CA ARG A 109 23.39 -14.22 -1.00
C ARG A 109 23.69 -13.05 -1.92
N SER A 110 24.34 -12.00 -1.41
CA SER A 110 24.85 -10.88 -2.23
C SER A 110 23.78 -10.17 -3.08
N VAL A 111 22.49 -10.30 -2.75
CA VAL A 111 21.43 -9.52 -3.38
C VAL A 111 21.50 -8.08 -2.86
N ARG A 112 21.33 -7.13 -3.77
CA ARG A 112 21.33 -5.70 -3.48
C ARG A 112 19.95 -5.12 -3.76
N CYS A 113 19.65 -4.03 -3.06
CA CYS A 113 18.45 -3.26 -3.31
C CYS A 113 18.34 -2.84 -4.78
N GLY A 114 17.25 -3.22 -5.43
CA GLY A 114 16.98 -2.92 -6.84
C GLY A 114 17.48 -3.98 -7.82
N ASP A 115 17.99 -5.11 -7.33
CA ASP A 115 18.30 -6.27 -8.19
C ASP A 115 17.03 -7.01 -8.66
N SER A 116 15.85 -6.70 -8.10
CA SER A 116 14.57 -7.34 -8.46
C SER A 116 13.40 -6.35 -8.40
N PHE A 117 12.26 -6.72 -7.79
CA PHE A 117 11.05 -5.90 -7.71
C PHE A 117 10.95 -5.08 -6.43
N GLU A 118 12.04 -4.84 -5.73
CA GLU A 118 12.00 -3.83 -4.69
C GLU A 118 11.61 -2.49 -5.32
N VAL A 119 10.63 -1.79 -4.73
CA VAL A 119 10.20 -0.47 -5.21
C VAL A 119 11.46 0.39 -5.44
N PRO A 120 11.63 1.04 -6.60
CA PRO A 120 12.79 1.90 -6.83
C PRO A 120 12.77 3.05 -5.81
N GLY A 121 13.64 2.94 -4.81
CA GLY A 121 13.76 3.84 -3.68
C GLY A 121 14.55 3.19 -2.56
N VAL A 122 15.58 3.87 -2.06
CA VAL A 122 16.48 3.36 -1.00
C VAL A 122 15.69 2.99 0.27
N THR A 123 14.61 3.72 0.53
CA THR A 123 13.77 3.59 1.74
C THR A 123 13.14 2.20 1.85
N ASN A 124 12.37 1.74 0.85
CA ASN A 124 11.60 0.51 1.01
C ASN A 124 12.50 -0.73 1.10
N CYS A 125 13.59 -0.78 0.33
CA CYS A 125 14.51 -1.90 0.46
C CYS A 125 15.19 -1.94 1.84
N MET A 126 15.76 -0.80 2.27
CA MET A 126 16.54 -0.75 3.51
C MET A 126 15.68 -0.93 4.76
N PHE A 127 14.47 -0.37 4.78
CA PHE A 127 13.61 -0.39 5.96
C PHE A 127 12.60 -1.53 5.98
N PHE A 128 12.28 -2.12 4.82
CA PHE A 128 11.36 -3.25 4.72
C PHE A 128 12.09 -4.56 4.37
N TYR A 129 12.54 -4.72 3.12
CA TYR A 129 12.99 -6.01 2.60
C TYR A 129 14.24 -6.58 3.29
N LYS A 130 15.22 -5.74 3.68
CA LYS A 130 16.40 -6.23 4.41
C LYS A 130 16.07 -6.70 5.83
N ARG A 131 15.06 -6.09 6.46
CA ARG A 131 14.60 -6.43 7.82
C ARG A 131 13.55 -7.55 7.82
N LEU A 132 13.07 -7.94 6.64
CA LEU A 132 11.99 -8.88 6.46
C LEU A 132 12.46 -10.31 6.74
N ASN A 133 12.36 -10.72 8.01
CA ASN A 133 12.65 -12.09 8.42
C ASN A 133 11.44 -13.02 8.17
N SER A 134 11.06 -13.16 6.90
CA SER A 134 10.04 -14.11 6.44
C SER A 134 10.39 -14.62 5.05
N ASN A 135 9.69 -15.66 4.61
CA ASN A 135 9.76 -16.18 3.24
C ASN A 135 8.44 -15.96 2.48
N TRP A 136 7.61 -15.01 2.92
CA TRP A 136 6.31 -14.79 2.30
C TRP A 136 6.43 -14.09 0.95
N CYS A 137 5.46 -14.31 0.07
CA CYS A 137 5.40 -13.58 -1.18
C CYS A 137 4.77 -12.21 -0.99
N TRP A 138 5.38 -11.19 -1.61
CA TRP A 138 4.93 -9.80 -1.55
C TRP A 138 4.52 -9.31 -2.93
N ASN A 139 3.58 -8.37 -3.01
CA ASN A 139 3.12 -7.82 -4.29
C ASN A 139 4.27 -7.19 -5.05
N ILE A 140 4.25 -7.38 -6.37
CA ILE A 140 5.14 -6.68 -7.28
C ILE A 140 4.69 -5.22 -7.36
N PRO A 141 5.50 -4.25 -6.88
CA PRO A 141 5.15 -2.85 -7.01
C PRO A 141 5.36 -2.37 -8.44
N ARG A 142 4.35 -1.72 -9.02
CA ARG A 142 4.46 -1.07 -10.32
C ARG A 142 4.42 0.44 -10.24
N LYS A 143 5.05 1.09 -11.22
CA LYS A 143 5.02 2.56 -11.37
C LYS A 143 3.68 3.08 -11.85
N ASP A 144 3.07 2.38 -12.83
CA ASP A 144 1.78 2.81 -13.37
C ASP A 144 0.60 2.37 -12.50
N MET A 145 0.82 1.38 -11.62
CA MET A 145 -0.19 0.81 -10.73
C MET A 145 -1.52 0.68 -11.47
N LYS A 146 -1.57 -0.07 -12.58
CA LYS A 146 -2.83 -0.30 -13.34
C LYS A 146 -3.27 -1.76 -13.35
N LYS A 147 -2.38 -2.67 -13.01
CA LYS A 147 -2.63 -4.11 -13.05
C LYS A 147 -1.89 -4.79 -11.89
N ASP A 148 -2.59 -5.71 -11.23
CA ASP A 148 -1.97 -6.66 -10.30
C ASP A 148 -1.07 -7.63 -11.08
N GLU A 149 0.22 -7.63 -10.77
CA GLU A 149 1.20 -8.55 -11.38
C GLU A 149 1.46 -9.80 -10.53
N GLY A 150 0.71 -9.97 -9.45
CA GLY A 150 0.88 -11.04 -8.50
C GLY A 150 1.88 -10.71 -7.41
N GLN A 151 2.31 -11.77 -6.73
CA GLN A 151 3.34 -11.70 -5.71
C GLN A 151 4.61 -12.39 -6.17
N TRP A 152 5.73 -12.06 -5.55
CA TRP A 152 7.03 -12.61 -5.87
C TRP A 152 7.80 -12.96 -4.61
N CYS A 153 8.80 -13.83 -4.76
CA CYS A 153 9.78 -14.14 -3.74
C CYS A 153 11.12 -14.56 -4.37
N TYR A 154 12.18 -14.61 -3.57
CA TYR A 154 13.46 -15.21 -3.96
C TYR A 154 13.42 -16.73 -3.81
N VAL A 155 14.15 -17.45 -4.65
CA VAL A 155 14.29 -18.91 -4.63
C VAL A 155 15.73 -19.31 -4.92
N SER A 156 16.07 -20.58 -4.68
CA SER A 156 17.40 -21.10 -5.03
C SER A 156 17.70 -20.96 -6.52
N LEU A 157 18.99 -20.83 -6.87
CA LEU A 157 19.45 -20.84 -8.26
C LEU A 157 19.09 -22.15 -8.99
N GLU A 158 18.91 -23.22 -8.22
CA GLU A 158 18.52 -24.56 -8.72
C GLU A 158 17.07 -24.60 -9.19
N CYS A 159 16.18 -23.76 -8.64
CA CYS A 159 14.78 -23.73 -9.01
C CYS A 159 14.60 -23.40 -10.50
N LYS A 160 13.86 -24.25 -11.21
CA LYS A 160 13.52 -24.04 -12.63
C LYS A 160 12.10 -23.52 -12.84
N GLN A 161 11.23 -23.69 -11.86
CA GLN A 161 9.84 -23.20 -11.87
C GLN A 161 9.77 -21.73 -11.43
N LEU A 162 10.17 -20.82 -12.33
CA LEU A 162 10.25 -19.39 -12.01
C LEU A 162 8.96 -18.61 -12.30
N ASP A 163 8.01 -19.16 -13.06
CA ASP A 163 6.71 -18.54 -13.32
C ASP A 163 6.78 -17.12 -13.91
N GLY A 164 7.69 -16.92 -14.86
CA GLY A 164 8.01 -15.59 -15.41
C GLY A 164 9.12 -14.85 -14.65
N GLY A 165 9.63 -15.49 -13.61
CA GLY A 165 10.83 -15.11 -12.87
C GLY A 165 12.13 -15.21 -13.65
N ALA A 166 13.18 -14.66 -13.07
CA ALA A 166 14.50 -14.61 -13.68
C ALA A 166 15.63 -14.67 -12.65
N ARG A 167 16.85 -14.81 -13.15
CA ARG A 167 18.06 -14.74 -12.34
C ARG A 167 18.28 -13.32 -11.81
N VAL A 168 18.72 -13.21 -10.56
CA VAL A 168 18.99 -11.94 -9.88
C VAL A 168 20.44 -11.52 -10.11
N GLY A 169 20.70 -10.77 -11.19
CA GLY A 169 22.03 -10.25 -11.50
C GLY A 169 23.14 -11.31 -11.38
N LYS A 170 24.13 -11.03 -10.52
CA LYS A 170 25.23 -11.96 -10.20
C LYS A 170 24.97 -12.83 -8.96
N ALA A 171 23.91 -12.55 -8.20
CA ALA A 171 23.60 -13.29 -6.98
C ALA A 171 23.29 -14.77 -7.30
N PRO A 172 23.59 -15.71 -6.38
CA PRO A 172 23.29 -17.13 -6.53
C PRO A 172 21.82 -17.44 -6.17
N VAL A 173 20.88 -16.62 -6.66
CA VAL A 173 19.43 -16.81 -6.48
C VAL A 173 18.68 -16.44 -7.75
N ASN A 174 17.45 -16.97 -7.86
CA ASN A 174 16.45 -16.49 -8.81
C ASN A 174 15.35 -15.76 -8.02
N TRP A 175 14.53 -14.97 -8.71
CA TRP A 175 13.21 -14.62 -8.22
C TRP A 175 12.16 -15.37 -9.02
N LYS A 176 10.99 -15.63 -8.43
CA LYS A 176 9.84 -16.22 -9.11
C LYS A 176 8.55 -15.45 -8.82
N ARG A 177 7.54 -15.63 -9.67
CA ARG A 177 6.17 -15.27 -9.30
C ARG A 177 5.58 -16.38 -8.45
N CYS A 178 4.84 -15.99 -7.42
CA CYS A 178 4.22 -16.92 -6.50
C CYS A 178 2.87 -17.40 -7.01
N ARG A 179 2.56 -18.66 -6.72
CA ARG A 179 1.29 -19.30 -7.07
C ARG A 179 0.40 -19.47 -5.86
N GLU A 180 -0.89 -19.28 -6.08
CA GLU A 180 -1.93 -19.50 -5.08
C GLU A 180 -1.94 -20.98 -4.65
N HIS A 181 -2.28 -21.24 -3.39
CA HIS A 181 -2.30 -22.57 -2.76
C HIS A 181 -0.96 -23.34 -2.75
N ARG A 182 0.12 -22.74 -3.23
CA ARG A 182 1.45 -23.35 -3.29
C ARG A 182 2.50 -22.57 -2.51
N ASP A 183 2.48 -21.26 -2.65
CA ASP A 183 3.44 -20.36 -2.02
C ASP A 183 2.81 -19.60 -0.84
N PRO A 184 3.61 -19.20 0.17
CA PRO A 184 3.12 -18.46 1.33
C PRO A 184 2.80 -17.00 0.99
N MET A 185 1.67 -16.76 0.32
CA MET A 185 1.27 -15.46 -0.20
C MET A 185 0.66 -14.55 0.87
N THR A 186 1.15 -13.31 0.99
CA THR A 186 0.64 -12.33 1.96
C THR A 186 -0.77 -11.85 1.63
N ARG A 187 -1.19 -11.86 0.35
CA ARG A 187 -2.54 -11.42 -0.04
C ARG A 187 -3.68 -12.25 0.56
N PHE A 188 -3.38 -13.47 0.98
CA PHE A 188 -4.34 -14.36 1.64
C PHE A 188 -4.35 -14.24 3.16
N LYS A 189 -3.38 -13.54 3.77
CA LYS A 189 -3.42 -13.25 5.19
C LYS A 189 -4.54 -12.23 5.45
N SER A 190 -5.16 -12.31 6.63
CA SER A 190 -6.15 -11.32 7.04
C SER A 190 -5.50 -10.00 7.45
N VAL A 191 -6.27 -8.91 7.39
CA VAL A 191 -5.78 -7.58 7.79
C VAL A 191 -5.30 -7.60 9.25
N LYS A 192 -6.06 -8.25 10.13
CA LYS A 192 -5.68 -8.42 11.54
C LYS A 192 -4.37 -9.19 11.72
N LYS A 193 -4.18 -10.30 10.97
CA LYS A 193 -2.95 -11.11 11.05
C LYS A 193 -1.73 -10.30 10.60
N LEU A 194 -1.86 -9.54 9.52
CA LEU A 194 -0.80 -8.64 9.06
C LEU A 194 -0.53 -7.49 10.03
N ALA A 195 -1.57 -6.93 10.67
CA ALA A 195 -1.40 -5.88 11.68
C ALA A 195 -0.65 -6.37 12.94
N LEU A 196 -1.00 -7.56 13.44
CA LEU A 196 -0.28 -8.20 14.54
C LEU A 196 1.15 -8.53 14.16
N TRP A 197 1.37 -9.03 12.94
CA TRP A 197 2.70 -9.32 12.43
C TRP A 197 3.55 -8.04 12.29
N ALA A 198 3.00 -6.98 11.71
CA ALA A 198 3.67 -5.69 11.56
C ALA A 198 4.09 -5.13 12.92
N LYS A 199 3.20 -5.19 13.92
CA LYS A 199 3.48 -4.79 15.30
C LYS A 199 4.59 -5.63 15.94
N LYS A 200 4.52 -6.96 15.78
CA LYS A 200 5.51 -7.89 16.35
C LYS A 200 6.92 -7.64 15.79
N HIS A 201 7.00 -7.25 14.52
CA HIS A 201 8.27 -7.10 13.80
C HIS A 201 8.70 -5.65 13.57
N ASP A 202 8.01 -4.67 14.19
CA ASP A 202 8.32 -3.24 14.11
C ASP A 202 8.34 -2.71 12.66
N PHE A 203 7.31 -3.07 11.87
CA PHE A 203 7.08 -2.57 10.52
C PHE A 203 5.93 -1.56 10.48
N ASP A 204 6.04 -0.56 9.60
CA ASP A 204 4.92 0.30 9.28
C ASP A 204 3.75 -0.52 8.68
N LEU A 205 2.56 -0.34 9.26
CA LEU A 205 1.39 -1.11 8.85
C LEU A 205 0.92 -0.72 7.44
N GLN A 206 1.01 0.56 7.06
CA GLN A 206 0.63 0.98 5.71
C GLN A 206 1.53 0.33 4.68
N ASP A 207 2.84 0.26 4.94
CA ASP A 207 3.78 -0.42 4.03
C ASP A 207 3.47 -1.91 3.91
N VAL A 208 3.21 -2.60 5.03
CA VAL A 208 2.83 -4.02 5.03
C VAL A 208 1.57 -4.25 4.20
N LEU A 209 0.52 -3.45 4.39
CA LEU A 209 -0.75 -3.62 3.67
C LEU A 209 -0.61 -3.24 2.19
N THR A 210 0.18 -2.21 1.87
CA THR A 210 0.49 -1.81 0.48
C THR A 210 1.20 -2.92 -0.28
N LEU A 211 2.15 -3.60 0.38
CA LEU A 211 2.90 -4.70 -0.22
C LEU A 211 2.15 -6.03 -0.16
N ALA A 212 1.13 -6.17 0.67
CA ALA A 212 0.35 -7.41 0.75
C ALA A 212 -0.85 -7.44 -0.20
N TYR A 213 -1.53 -6.32 -0.41
CA TYR A 213 -2.83 -6.28 -1.09
C TYR A 213 -2.84 -5.51 -2.39
N SER A 214 -3.78 -5.86 -3.27
CA SER A 214 -3.91 -5.19 -4.56
C SER A 214 -4.47 -3.78 -4.35
N ARG A 215 -4.02 -2.82 -5.16
CA ARG A 215 -4.46 -1.43 -5.08
C ARG A 215 -5.82 -1.26 -5.76
N PHE A 216 -6.74 -0.54 -5.13
CA PHE A 216 -7.96 -0.07 -5.81
C PHE A 216 -7.60 1.02 -6.83
N TYR A 217 -8.03 0.85 -8.07
CA TYR A 217 -7.71 1.77 -9.15
C TYR A 217 -8.80 2.79 -9.41
N GLY A 218 -8.37 4.04 -9.61
CA GLY A 218 -9.22 5.11 -10.11
C GLY A 218 -9.86 5.99 -9.04
N GLN A 219 -9.72 5.69 -7.74
CA GLN A 219 -10.21 6.55 -6.65
C GLN A 219 -9.27 6.51 -5.45
N TRP A 220 -9.37 7.55 -4.61
CA TRP A 220 -8.66 7.70 -3.35
C TRP A 220 -9.58 7.39 -2.18
N TRP A 221 -9.00 7.01 -1.04
CA TRP A 221 -9.77 6.78 0.17
C TRP A 221 -10.62 7.99 0.58
N GLU A 222 -10.12 9.20 0.35
CA GLU A 222 -10.79 10.46 0.71
C GLU A 222 -12.11 10.66 -0.01
N GLN A 223 -12.29 10.07 -1.20
CA GLN A 223 -13.54 10.13 -1.95
C GLN A 223 -14.51 9.05 -1.45
N LEU A 224 -13.97 7.92 -0.99
CA LEU A 224 -14.78 6.80 -0.51
C LEU A 224 -15.30 7.03 0.90
N LYS A 225 -14.51 7.67 1.77
CA LYS A 225 -14.83 7.84 3.20
C LYS A 225 -16.11 8.64 3.45
N GLU A 226 -16.55 9.48 2.50
CA GLU A 226 -17.81 10.22 2.61
C GLU A 226 -19.04 9.30 2.65
N TYR A 227 -18.92 8.08 2.11
CA TYR A 227 -19.96 7.05 2.11
C TYR A 227 -19.82 6.05 3.28
N ILE A 228 -18.82 6.28 4.15
CA ILE A 228 -18.45 5.43 5.26
C ILE A 228 -18.59 6.24 6.53
N GLU A 229 -19.70 6.07 7.22
CA GLU A 229 -19.86 6.70 8.53
C GLU A 229 -19.11 5.88 9.59
N PRO A 230 -18.09 6.44 10.27
CA PRO A 230 -17.40 5.76 11.36
C PRO A 230 -18.38 5.24 12.41
N GLY A 231 -18.22 3.98 12.82
CA GLY A 231 -19.11 3.33 13.79
C GLY A 231 -20.53 3.02 13.30
N LYS A 232 -20.84 3.27 12.02
CA LYS A 232 -22.16 3.03 11.43
C LYS A 232 -22.06 2.15 10.17
N ARG A 233 -22.95 2.34 9.20
CA ARG A 233 -23.16 1.51 8.00
C ARG A 233 -22.46 2.15 6.80
N PHE A 234 -22.17 1.31 5.82
CA PHE A 234 -21.69 1.74 4.51
C PHE A 234 -22.89 2.03 3.62
N ASN A 235 -23.03 3.27 3.16
CA ASN A 235 -24.17 3.64 2.33
C ASN A 235 -23.86 3.36 0.86
N LEU A 236 -23.96 2.08 0.47
CA LEU A 236 -23.75 1.65 -0.92
C LEU A 236 -24.73 2.36 -1.89
N THR A 237 -25.95 2.65 -1.46
CA THR A 237 -26.98 3.25 -2.33
C THR A 237 -26.69 4.71 -2.65
N ALA A 238 -26.12 5.47 -1.71
CA ALA A 238 -25.67 6.85 -1.96
C ALA A 238 -24.41 6.93 -2.84
N MET A 239 -23.66 5.84 -2.99
CA MET A 239 -22.46 5.80 -3.81
C MET A 239 -22.79 5.87 -5.31
N PRO A 240 -21.96 6.54 -6.14
CA PRO A 240 -22.08 6.46 -7.59
C PRO A 240 -22.11 5.01 -8.08
N GLU A 241 -23.03 4.69 -8.99
CA GLU A 241 -23.28 3.32 -9.46
C GLU A 241 -22.00 2.59 -9.89
N LYS A 242 -21.14 3.27 -10.65
CA LYS A 242 -19.84 2.73 -11.08
C LYS A 242 -18.99 2.23 -9.91
N TRP A 243 -18.94 2.95 -8.79
CA TRP A 243 -18.14 2.55 -7.64
C TRP A 243 -18.85 1.49 -6.82
N ARG A 244 -20.17 1.60 -6.70
CA ARG A 244 -21.00 0.64 -5.97
C ARG A 244 -20.75 -0.78 -6.47
N THR A 245 -20.85 -1.01 -7.78
CA THR A 245 -20.61 -2.34 -8.38
C THR A 245 -19.18 -2.83 -8.09
N GLN A 246 -18.17 -1.98 -8.23
CA GLN A 246 -16.78 -2.35 -7.99
C GLN A 246 -16.52 -2.71 -6.51
N ILE A 247 -17.10 -1.94 -5.58
CA ILE A 247 -16.96 -2.20 -4.15
C ILE A 247 -17.74 -3.46 -3.75
N GLU A 248 -18.95 -3.66 -4.29
CA GLU A 248 -19.72 -4.89 -4.07
C GLU A 248 -18.96 -6.12 -4.58
N ASP A 249 -18.35 -6.04 -5.76
CA ASP A 249 -17.52 -7.12 -6.30
C ASP A 249 -16.34 -7.43 -5.37
N ILE A 250 -15.66 -6.40 -4.83
CA ILE A 250 -14.57 -6.57 -3.86
C ILE A 250 -15.06 -7.21 -2.56
N MET A 251 -16.20 -6.76 -2.03
CA MET A 251 -16.76 -7.26 -0.78
C MET A 251 -17.23 -8.71 -0.88
N MET A 252 -17.77 -9.10 -2.03
CA MET A 252 -18.41 -10.40 -2.24
C MET A 252 -17.42 -11.47 -2.70
N TYR A 253 -16.54 -11.12 -3.64
CA TYR A 253 -15.74 -12.09 -4.39
C TYR A 253 -14.28 -11.67 -4.58
N GLY A 254 -13.99 -10.39 -4.38
CA GLY A 254 -12.69 -9.84 -4.74
C GLY A 254 -11.60 -10.17 -3.72
N PRO A 255 -10.33 -10.08 -4.16
CA PRO A 255 -9.22 -10.12 -3.24
C PRO A 255 -9.26 -8.92 -2.31
N ARG A 256 -8.61 -9.06 -1.14
CA ARG A 256 -8.34 -7.94 -0.24
C ARG A 256 -7.68 -6.82 -1.03
N THR A 257 -8.28 -5.64 -0.95
CA THR A 257 -7.91 -4.50 -1.79
C THR A 257 -7.70 -3.29 -0.91
N TYR A 258 -6.56 -2.61 -1.08
CA TYR A 258 -6.25 -1.39 -0.35
C TYR A 258 -6.59 -0.13 -1.15
N PHE A 259 -6.96 0.91 -0.43
CA PHE A 259 -7.27 2.23 -0.93
C PHE A 259 -6.13 3.17 -0.53
N PRO A 260 -5.45 3.80 -1.49
CA PRO A 260 -4.37 4.73 -1.21
C PRO A 260 -4.89 6.04 -0.61
N THR A 261 -4.03 6.75 0.11
CA THR A 261 -4.22 8.17 0.46
C THR A 261 -4.23 9.04 -0.80
N GLY A 262 -4.85 10.22 -0.74
CA GLY A 262 -4.86 11.20 -1.83
C GLY A 262 -3.46 11.71 -2.20
N SER A 263 -2.48 11.61 -1.30
CA SER A 263 -1.06 11.87 -1.57
C SER A 263 -0.36 10.71 -2.29
N GLY A 264 -1.00 9.54 -2.40
CA GLY A 264 -0.44 8.32 -2.96
C GLY A 264 0.53 7.58 -2.02
N GLN A 265 0.65 8.02 -0.77
CA GLN A 265 1.52 7.41 0.23
C GLN A 265 0.75 6.30 0.97
N GLY A 266 1.09 5.05 0.68
CA GLY A 266 0.65 3.89 1.46
C GLY A 266 -0.83 3.55 1.36
N ALA A 267 -1.23 2.53 2.12
CA ALA A 267 -2.61 2.12 2.29
C ALA A 267 -3.27 2.96 3.40
N GLN A 268 -4.40 3.58 3.10
CA GLN A 268 -5.22 4.29 4.08
C GLN A 268 -6.40 3.44 4.57
N ALA A 269 -6.91 2.59 3.69
CA ALA A 269 -7.91 1.59 4.07
C ALA A 269 -7.74 0.29 3.29
N VAL A 270 -8.35 -0.77 3.80
CA VAL A 270 -8.43 -2.09 3.17
C VAL A 270 -9.85 -2.61 3.31
N ILE A 271 -10.41 -3.11 2.21
CA ILE A 271 -11.64 -3.91 2.25
C ILE A 271 -11.26 -5.38 2.29
N GLU A 272 -11.83 -6.10 3.26
CA GLU A 272 -11.76 -7.54 3.39
C GLU A 272 -13.18 -8.04 3.70
N ASN A 273 -13.79 -8.71 2.71
CA ASN A 273 -15.18 -9.14 2.77
C ASN A 273 -16.10 -7.94 3.10
N PHE A 274 -17.01 -8.12 4.06
CA PHE A 274 -17.89 -7.08 4.60
C PHE A 274 -17.22 -6.24 5.72
N LYS A 275 -15.91 -6.03 5.67
CA LYS A 275 -15.20 -5.21 6.65
C LYS A 275 -14.32 -4.20 5.94
N VAL A 276 -14.37 -2.95 6.40
CA VAL A 276 -13.40 -1.92 6.06
C VAL A 276 -12.49 -1.72 7.26
N TYR A 277 -11.18 -1.81 7.03
CA TYR A 277 -10.17 -1.43 7.98
C TYR A 277 -9.55 -0.14 7.49
N TYR A 278 -9.65 0.94 8.23
CA TYR A 278 -9.01 2.20 7.86
C TYR A 278 -8.06 2.66 8.96
N MET A 279 -7.00 3.31 8.52
CA MET A 279 -5.97 3.86 9.37
C MET A 279 -6.26 5.34 9.59
N THR A 280 -6.03 5.81 10.80
CA THR A 280 -6.03 7.24 11.12
C THR A 280 -4.71 7.57 11.79
N GLU A 281 -4.13 8.72 11.44
CA GLU A 281 -2.97 9.26 12.14
C GLU A 281 -3.31 9.40 13.63
N ASN A 282 -2.52 8.74 14.46
CA ASN A 282 -2.58 8.90 15.89
C ASN A 282 -1.62 10.03 16.28
N LYS A 283 -2.17 11.25 16.37
CA LYS A 283 -1.43 12.48 16.74
C LYS A 283 -0.70 12.38 18.09
N GLN A 284 -1.03 11.40 18.93
CA GLN A 284 -0.35 11.19 20.22
C GLN A 284 1.04 10.55 20.07
N TRP A 285 1.35 9.97 18.92
CA TRP A 285 2.63 9.32 18.67
C TRP A 285 3.50 10.24 17.82
N THR A 286 4.07 11.24 18.47
CA THR A 286 5.09 12.10 17.87
C THR A 286 6.39 11.31 17.72
N HIS A 287 7.08 11.53 16.60
CA HIS A 287 8.37 10.94 16.29
C HIS A 287 9.29 10.94 17.52
N GLY A 288 9.78 9.75 17.90
CA GLY A 288 11.00 9.67 18.71
C GLY A 288 12.05 10.56 18.05
N LYS A 289 12.79 11.35 18.83
CA LYS A 289 13.66 12.42 18.32
C LYS A 289 14.84 11.90 17.47
N GLY A 290 14.93 10.61 17.14
CA GLY A 290 15.90 10.04 16.23
C GLY A 290 15.27 9.24 15.09
N TRP A 291 15.89 9.31 13.90
CA TRP A 291 15.64 8.44 12.73
C TRP A 291 15.87 6.94 13.00
N HIS A 292 16.41 6.60 14.17
CA HIS A 292 16.72 5.23 14.60
C HIS A 292 15.82 4.73 15.74
N ASP A 293 14.94 5.58 16.26
CA ASP A 293 13.98 5.14 17.27
C ASP A 293 12.89 4.31 16.56
N LYS A 294 12.55 3.16 17.16
CA LYS A 294 11.55 2.17 16.71
C LYS A 294 10.43 2.80 15.89
N TYR A 295 9.98 2.13 14.84
CA TYR A 295 8.83 2.60 14.07
C TYR A 295 7.63 2.67 15.00
N VAL A 296 7.38 3.87 15.52
CA VAL A 296 6.22 4.12 16.34
C VAL A 296 5.06 4.03 15.37
N HIS A 297 4.35 2.90 15.35
CA HIS A 297 3.22 2.65 14.45
C HIS A 297 2.21 3.78 14.62
N PRO A 298 2.24 4.83 13.79
CA PRO A 298 1.56 6.08 14.09
C PRO A 298 0.09 5.98 13.72
N PHE A 299 -0.38 4.78 13.42
CA PHE A 299 -1.70 4.55 12.87
C PHE A 299 -2.54 3.75 13.85
N LYS A 300 -3.68 4.33 14.20
CA LYS A 300 -4.78 3.58 14.80
C LYS A 300 -5.56 2.94 13.66
N MET A 301 -5.69 1.62 13.69
CA MET A 301 -6.54 0.90 12.76
C MET A 301 -7.94 0.76 13.36
N THR A 302 -8.94 1.21 12.61
CA THR A 302 -10.37 1.10 12.97
C THR A 302 -11.04 0.14 12.00
N GLN A 303 -11.87 -0.77 12.54
CA GLN A 303 -12.66 -1.72 11.75
C GLN A 303 -14.13 -1.27 11.74
N VAL A 304 -14.74 -1.25 10.56
CA VAL A 304 -16.17 -1.03 10.35
C VAL A 304 -16.76 -2.23 9.63
N VAL A 305 -17.87 -2.76 10.13
CA VAL A 305 -18.60 -3.87 9.48
C VAL A 305 -19.62 -3.29 8.52
N LEU A 306 -19.58 -3.74 7.27
CA LEU A 306 -20.47 -3.34 6.21
C LEU A 306 -21.77 -4.14 6.33
N LYS A 307 -22.89 -3.45 6.48
CA LYS A 307 -24.23 -4.03 6.43
C LYS A 307 -24.90 -3.52 5.17
N LYS A 308 -25.38 -4.43 4.32
CA LYS A 308 -26.25 -4.07 3.21
C LYS A 308 -27.59 -3.63 3.80
N GLU A 309 -28.02 -2.41 3.52
CA GLU A 309 -29.39 -2.01 3.83
C GLU A 309 -30.31 -2.74 2.84
N GLY A 310 -31.33 -3.42 3.40
CA GLY A 310 -32.33 -4.16 2.64
C GLY A 310 -33.39 -3.25 2.04
#